data_AF-A0A0V0I624-F1
#
_entry.id   AF-A0A0V0I624-F1
#
_cell.length_a   1.000
_cell.length_b   1.000
_cell.length_c   1.000
_cell.angle_alpha   90.00
_cell.angle_beta   90.00
_cell.angle_gamma   90.00
#
_symmetry.space_group_name_H-M   'P 1'
#
loop_
_entity.id
_entity.type
_entity.pdbx_description
1 polymer ?
#
loop_
_entity_poly.entity_id
_entity_poly.type
_entity_poly.pdbx_seq_one_letter_code
_entity_poly.pdbx_strand_id
1 'polypeptide(L)'
;MRLETFTIQWLIKVFPPCEVTRLTVAYEYCKNNEPTIAMGLLDRLEKKLWIRTVSTLVRKLCSEKNVDVAALFFHKLLDKQQSVDRVTLAAFMSACYESNNYDLVSSMNERITKDFGESTVE
;
A
#
# COMPACT_ATOMS: atom_id res chain seq x y z
N MET A 1 5.75 -17.56 19.04
CA MET A 1 6.47 -16.48 18.33
C MET A 1 5.66 -15.18 18.44
N ARG A 2 5.59 -14.57 19.63
CA ARG A 2 4.69 -13.41 19.92
C ARG A 2 5.38 -12.27 20.68
N LEU A 3 6.68 -12.38 20.94
CA LEU A 3 7.46 -11.37 21.68
C LEU A 3 8.16 -10.39 20.74
N GLU A 4 8.49 -10.81 19.51
CA GLU A 4 9.19 -9.98 18.53
C GLU A 4 8.29 -8.86 17.98
N THR A 5 7.01 -9.15 17.78
CA THR A 5 6.01 -8.18 17.32
C THR A 5 5.81 -7.03 18.30
N PHE A 6 5.80 -7.32 19.60
CA PHE A 6 5.68 -6.29 20.65
C PHE A 6 6.93 -5.41 20.73
N THR A 7 8.12 -5.99 20.65
CA THR A 7 9.38 -5.23 20.70
C THR A 7 9.53 -4.32 19.48
N ILE A 8 9.20 -4.81 18.28
CA ILE A 8 9.21 -4.00 17.05
C ILE A 8 8.14 -2.90 17.12
N GLN A 9 6.93 -3.22 17.60
CA GLN A 9 5.86 -2.24 17.78
C GLN A 9 6.23 -1.14 18.78
N TRP A 10 6.94 -1.48 19.86
CA TRP A 10 7.46 -0.54 20.86
C TRP A 10 8.59 0.31 20.31
N LEU A 11 9.54 -0.29 19.59
CA LEU A 11 10.63 0.43 18.93
C LEU A 11 10.11 1.49 17.96
N ILE A 12 9.11 1.15 17.13
CA ILE A 12 8.48 2.10 16.20
C ILE A 12 7.78 3.26 16.95
N LYS A 13 7.31 3.02 18.17
CA LYS A 13 6.62 4.02 19.00
C LYS A 13 7.58 4.92 19.78
N VAL A 14 8.71 4.38 20.24
CA VAL A 14 9.71 5.10 21.04
C VAL A 14 10.72 5.84 20.15
N PHE A 15 11.02 5.30 18.98
CA PHE A 15 11.95 5.89 18.03
C PHE A 15 11.26 5.94 16.65
N PRO A 16 10.98 7.13 16.08
CA PRO A 16 10.38 7.21 14.76
C PRO A 16 11.35 6.56 13.76
N PRO A 17 11.04 5.37 13.22
CA PRO A 17 12.02 4.67 12.41
C PRO A 17 12.26 5.46 11.13
N CYS A 18 13.45 5.32 10.56
CA CYS A 18 13.72 5.84 9.22
C CYS A 18 12.74 5.20 8.21
N GLU A 19 12.58 5.87 7.06
CA GLU A 19 11.65 5.42 6.00
C GLU A 19 11.87 3.95 5.62
N VAL A 20 13.15 3.53 5.54
CA VAL A 20 13.55 2.16 5.23
C VAL A 20 13.06 1.17 6.27
N THR A 21 13.24 1.45 7.57
CA THR A 21 12.80 0.53 8.63
C THR A 21 11.29 0.36 8.65
N ARG A 22 10.52 1.44 8.44
CA ARG A 22 9.04 1.36 8.37
C ARG A 22 8.59 0.50 7.19
N LEU A 23 9.21 0.69 6.03
CA LEU A 23 8.90 -0.08 4.83
C LEU A 23 9.28 -1.56 5.01
N THR A 24 10.48 -1.85 5.50
CA THR A 24 10.97 -3.23 5.68
C THR A 24 10.10 -4.00 6.66
N VAL A 25 9.72 -3.39 7.79
CA VAL A 25 8.84 -4.04 8.77
C VAL A 25 7.46 -4.31 8.17
N ALA A 26 6.84 -3.33 7.53
CA ALA A 26 5.53 -3.52 6.90
C ALA A 26 5.57 -4.61 5.82
N TYR A 27 6.63 -4.62 5.01
CA TYR A 27 6.86 -5.62 3.98
C TYR A 27 7.02 -7.04 4.57
N GLU A 28 7.77 -7.20 5.66
CA GLU A 28 7.95 -8.51 6.31
C GLU A 28 6.61 -9.09 6.81
N TYR A 29 5.76 -8.25 7.41
CA TYR A 29 4.40 -8.67 7.79
C TYR A 29 3.53 -9.04 6.58
N CYS A 30 3.67 -8.33 5.46
CA CYS A 30 2.96 -8.69 4.21
C CYS A 30 3.42 -10.06 3.69
N LYS A 31 4.72 -10.36 3.78
CA LYS A 31 5.30 -11.64 3.39
C LYS A 31 4.88 -12.80 4.29
N ASN A 32 4.67 -12.52 5.59
CA ASN A 32 4.13 -13.47 6.56
C ASN A 32 2.60 -13.63 6.46
N ASN A 33 1.96 -13.08 5.42
CA ASN A 33 0.52 -13.12 5.20
C ASN A 33 -0.30 -12.44 6.32
N GLU A 34 0.28 -11.44 6.98
CA GLU A 34 -0.35 -10.61 8.03
C GLU A 34 -0.48 -9.13 7.60
N PRO A 35 -1.13 -8.81 6.46
CA PRO A 35 -1.21 -7.43 5.95
C PRO A 35 -2.04 -6.50 6.84
N THR A 36 -2.92 -7.03 7.67
CA THR A 36 -3.71 -6.27 8.65
C THR A 36 -2.84 -5.64 9.73
N ILE A 37 -1.81 -6.36 10.20
CA ILE A 37 -0.84 -5.85 11.18
C ILE A 37 0.01 -4.75 10.54
N ALA A 38 0.51 -4.99 9.32
CA ALA A 38 1.22 -3.98 8.54
C ALA A 38 0.38 -2.70 8.34
N MET A 39 -0.91 -2.86 8.02
CA MET A 39 -1.83 -1.73 7.86
C MET A 39 -1.99 -0.93 9.16
N GLY A 40 -2.17 -1.62 10.29
CA GLY A 40 -2.29 -0.98 11.60
C GLY A 40 -1.02 -0.24 12.03
N LEU A 41 0.16 -0.78 11.69
CA LEU A 41 1.44 -0.11 11.91
C LEU A 41 1.55 1.18 11.10
N LEU A 42 1.21 1.10 9.81
CA LEU A 42 1.30 2.25 8.92
C LEU A 42 0.27 3.32 9.28
N ASP A 43 -0.95 2.96 9.71
CA ASP A 43 -2.02 3.92 10.03
C ASP A 43 -1.64 4.93 11.12
N ARG A 44 -0.62 4.63 11.94
CA ARG A 44 -0.09 5.52 12.98
C ARG A 44 0.83 6.62 12.44
N LEU A 45 1.19 6.56 11.16
CA LEU A 45 2.06 7.54 10.51
C LEU A 45 1.26 8.77 10.07
N GLU A 46 1.94 9.91 10.00
CA GLU A 46 1.39 11.10 9.37
C GLU A 46 1.00 10.81 7.91
N LYS A 47 -0.07 11.45 7.43
CA LYS A 47 -0.64 11.23 6.10
C LYS A 47 0.41 11.25 4.97
N LYS A 48 1.31 12.24 4.97
CA LYS A 48 2.37 12.37 3.95
C LYS A 48 3.35 11.19 3.98
N LEU A 49 3.79 10.78 5.17
CA LEU A 49 4.70 9.64 5.35
C LEU A 49 4.02 8.33 4.99
N TRP A 50 2.75 8.17 5.39
CA TRP A 50 1.94 7.01 5.06
C TRP A 50 1.82 6.80 3.55
N ILE A 51 1.44 7.85 2.81
CA ILE A 51 1.31 7.82 1.35
C ILE A 51 2.62 7.35 0.70
N ARG A 52 3.75 7.94 1.12
CA ARG A 52 5.07 7.63 0.56
C ARG A 52 5.50 6.20 0.85
N THR A 53 5.30 5.74 2.08
CA THR A 53 5.64 4.36 2.48
C THR A 53 4.75 3.34 1.77
N VAL A 54 3.44 3.57 1.71
CA VAL A 54 2.48 2.67 1.03
C VAL A 54 2.73 2.61 -0.47
N SER A 55 2.98 3.74 -1.13
CA SER A 55 3.29 3.75 -2.58
C SER A 55 4.53 2.90 -2.89
N THR A 56 5.55 2.96 -2.04
CA THR A 56 6.77 2.15 -2.19
C THR A 56 6.50 0.68 -1.87
N LEU A 57 5.69 0.39 -0.85
CA LEU A 57 5.30 -0.97 -0.47
C LEU A 57 4.51 -1.66 -1.59
N VAL A 58 3.53 -0.97 -2.18
CA VAL A 58 2.76 -1.46 -3.33
C VAL A 58 3.69 -1.82 -4.47
N ARG A 59 4.59 -0.89 -4.87
CA ARG A 59 5.55 -1.17 -5.96
C ARG A 59 6.38 -2.41 -5.68
N LYS A 60 6.88 -2.57 -4.46
CA LYS A 60 7.65 -3.75 -4.06
C LYS A 60 6.84 -5.04 -4.12
N LEU A 61 5.61 -5.05 -3.59
CA LEU A 61 4.72 -6.22 -3.62
C LEU A 61 4.34 -6.61 -5.05
N CYS A 62 4.10 -5.62 -5.92
CA CYS A 62 3.85 -5.84 -7.34
C CYS A 62 5.03 -6.53 -8.03
N SER A 63 6.27 -6.10 -7.76
CA SER A 63 7.47 -6.74 -8.31
C SER A 63 7.65 -8.19 -7.85
N GLU A 64 7.07 -8.56 -6.71
CA GLU A 64 7.12 -9.92 -6.17
C GLU A 64 5.87 -10.75 -6.49
N LYS A 65 4.98 -10.23 -7.35
CA LYS A 65 3.72 -10.87 -7.76
C LYS A 65 2.74 -11.12 -6.60
N ASN A 66 2.90 -10.42 -5.47
CA ASN A 66 1.97 -10.49 -4.35
C ASN A 66 0.86 -9.44 -4.52
N VAL A 67 0.09 -9.60 -5.60
CA VAL A 67 -0.88 -8.60 -6.06
C VAL A 67 -2.09 -8.48 -5.15
N ASP A 68 -2.52 -9.58 -4.52
CA ASP A 68 -3.67 -9.59 -3.62
C ASP A 68 -3.43 -8.68 -2.41
N VAL A 69 -2.25 -8.79 -1.79
CA VAL A 69 -1.87 -7.92 -0.67
C VAL A 69 -1.64 -6.49 -1.15
N ALA A 70 -1.00 -6.30 -2.32
CA ALA A 70 -0.80 -4.98 -2.90
C ALA A 70 -2.13 -4.25 -3.12
N ALA A 71 -3.19 -4.96 -3.55
CA ALA A 71 -4.51 -4.40 -3.79
C ALA A 71 -5.13 -3.81 -2.52
N LEU A 72 -4.99 -4.49 -1.38
CA LEU A 72 -5.48 -4.00 -0.08
C LEU A 72 -4.85 -2.65 0.28
N PHE A 73 -3.55 -2.51 0.07
CA PHE A 73 -2.83 -1.26 0.32
C PHE A 73 -3.20 -0.17 -0.68
N PHE A 74 -3.35 -0.53 -1.95
CA PHE A 74 -3.72 0.43 -2.99
C PHE A 74 -5.14 0.97 -2.81
N HIS A 75 -6.10 0.13 -2.41
CA HIS A 75 -7.45 0.56 -2.08
C HIS A 75 -7.44 1.64 -0.99
N LYS A 76 -6.74 1.38 0.11
CA LYS A 76 -6.61 2.36 1.18
C LYS A 76 -5.85 3.61 0.73
N LEU A 77 -4.92 3.47 -0.22
CA LEU A 77 -4.15 4.58 -0.78
C LEU A 77 -5.06 5.53 -1.55
N LEU A 78 -5.94 5.00 -2.39
CA LEU A 78 -6.98 5.78 -3.08
C LEU A 78 -7.90 6.50 -2.10
N ASP A 79 -8.35 5.81 -1.03
CA ASP A 79 -9.23 6.42 -0.03
C ASP A 79 -8.57 7.59 0.71
N LYS A 80 -7.24 7.56 0.90
CA LYS A 80 -6.49 8.64 1.59
C LYS A 80 -5.92 9.69 0.63
N GLN A 81 -5.69 9.32 -0.62
CA GLN A 81 -5.05 10.15 -1.64
C GLN A 81 -5.76 9.99 -2.98
N GLN A 82 -6.44 11.06 -3.34
CA GLN A 82 -7.19 11.18 -4.59
C GLN A 82 -6.31 10.99 -5.85
N SER A 83 -5.12 11.58 -5.85
CA SER A 83 -4.14 11.43 -6.95
C SER A 83 -3.00 10.51 -6.56
N VAL A 84 -3.09 9.23 -6.91
CA VAL A 84 -1.98 8.27 -6.78
C VAL A 84 -0.93 8.53 -7.86
N ASP A 85 0.35 8.38 -7.51
CA ASP A 85 1.46 8.50 -8.45
C ASP A 85 1.27 7.55 -9.65
N ARG A 86 1.34 8.11 -10.87
CA ARG A 86 1.22 7.36 -12.14
C ARG A 86 2.17 6.17 -12.19
N VAL A 87 3.35 6.29 -11.59
CA VAL A 87 4.33 5.20 -11.53
C VAL A 87 3.82 4.04 -10.66
N THR A 88 3.20 4.34 -9.51
CA THR A 88 2.60 3.31 -8.64
C THR A 88 1.42 2.65 -9.31
N LEU A 89 0.57 3.45 -9.99
CA LEU A 89 -0.57 2.94 -10.74
C LEU A 89 -0.14 2.01 -11.88
N ALA A 90 0.82 2.42 -12.71
CA ALA A 90 1.32 1.62 -13.82
C ALA A 90 1.93 0.30 -13.32
N ALA A 91 2.75 0.34 -12.26
CA ALA A 91 3.33 -0.85 -11.66
C ALA A 91 2.25 -1.82 -11.14
N PHE A 92 1.19 -1.31 -10.51
CA PHE A 92 0.09 -2.12 -10.03
C PHE A 92 -0.73 -2.74 -11.17
N MET A 93 -1.11 -1.95 -12.17
CA MET A 93 -1.82 -2.45 -13.35
C MET A 93 -1.05 -3.56 -14.05
N SER A 94 0.25 -3.34 -14.32
CA SER A 94 1.11 -4.35 -14.94
C SER A 94 1.13 -5.65 -14.14
N ALA A 95 1.29 -5.57 -12.83
CA ALA A 95 1.29 -6.76 -11.98
C ALA A 95 -0.06 -7.50 -11.96
N CYS A 96 -1.19 -6.77 -11.97
CA CYS A 96 -2.51 -7.39 -12.08
C CYS A 96 -2.73 -8.10 -13.42
N TYR A 97 -2.30 -7.49 -14.53
CA TYR A 97 -2.37 -8.12 -15.86
C TYR A 97 -1.54 -9.40 -15.91
N GLU A 98 -0.33 -9.40 -15.33
CA GLU A 98 0.52 -10.59 -15.26
C GLU A 98 -0.06 -11.69 -14.36
N SER A 99 -0.90 -11.31 -13.38
CA SER A 99 -1.51 -12.24 -12.43
C SER A 99 -2.90 -12.73 -12.86
N ASN A 100 -3.34 -12.40 -14.09
CA ASN A 100 -4.67 -12.71 -14.63
C ASN A 100 -5.86 -12.25 -13.75
N ASN A 101 -5.62 -11.27 -12.88
CA ASN A 101 -6.59 -10.86 -11.87
C ASN A 101 -7.39 -9.64 -12.37
N TYR A 102 -8.20 -9.87 -13.41
CA TYR A 102 -8.91 -8.82 -14.16
C TYR A 102 -9.99 -8.11 -13.34
N ASP A 103 -10.58 -8.77 -12.35
CA ASP A 103 -11.58 -8.18 -11.46
C ASP A 103 -10.99 -7.02 -10.63
N LEU A 104 -9.76 -7.21 -10.13
CA LEU A 104 -9.02 -6.17 -9.43
C LEU A 104 -8.72 -4.98 -10.36
N VAL A 105 -8.29 -5.24 -11.60
CA VAL A 105 -8.04 -4.18 -12.59
C VAL A 105 -9.31 -3.38 -12.87
N SER A 106 -10.45 -4.04 -13.08
CA SER A 106 -11.71 -3.38 -13.41
C SER A 106 -12.21 -2.51 -12.24
N SER A 107 -12.20 -3.04 -11.02
CA SER A 107 -12.59 -2.31 -9.81
C SER A 107 -11.71 -1.07 -9.56
N MET A 108 -10.44 -1.14 -9.95
CA MET A 108 -9.49 -0.06 -9.75
C MET A 108 -9.60 1.01 -10.85
N ASN A 109 -9.79 0.57 -12.10
CA ASN A 109 -9.99 1.48 -13.23
C ASN A 109 -11.29 2.30 -13.07
N GLU A 110 -12.35 1.69 -12.53
CA GLU A 110 -13.61 2.39 -12.22
C GLU A 110 -13.41 3.53 -11.20
N ARG A 111 -12.64 3.29 -10.13
CA ARG A 111 -12.36 4.33 -9.12
C ARG A 111 -11.53 5.47 -9.68
N ILE A 112 -10.52 5.15 -10.48
CA ILE A 112 -9.64 6.16 -11.08
C ILE A 112 -10.42 7.01 -12.09
N THR A 113 -11.22 6.38 -12.96
CA THR A 113 -12.02 7.09 -13.97
C THR A 113 -13.14 7.93 -13.38
N LYS A 114 -13.79 7.49 -12.29
CA LYS A 114 -14.76 8.30 -11.55
C LYS A 114 -14.11 9.58 -11.00
N ASP A 115 -12.89 9.48 -10.51
CA ASP A 115 -12.19 10.60 -9.88
C ASP A 115 -11.68 11.63 -10.92
N PHE A 116 -11.26 11.18 -12.11
CA PHE A 116 -10.94 12.07 -13.23
C PHE A 116 -12.19 12.65 -13.93
N GLY A 117 -13.38 12.10 -13.69
CA GLY A 117 -14.64 12.54 -14.29
C GLY A 117 -15.30 13.74 -13.60
N GLU A 118 -14.85 14.11 -12.40
CA GLU A 118 -15.51 15.14 -11.57
C GLU A 118 -14.79 16.50 -11.58
N SER A 119 -13.81 16.70 -12.47
CA SER A 119 -13.05 17.97 -12.60
C SER A 119 -13.26 18.72 -13.92
N THR A 120 -14.33 18.46 -14.68
CA THR A 120 -14.70 19.26 -15.86
C THR A 120 -16.15 19.77 -15.89
N VAL A 121 -16.74 20.11 -14.74
CA VAL A 121 -17.95 20.96 -14.74
C VAL A 121 -17.98 21.85 -13.49
N GLU A 122 -17.35 23.02 -13.60
CA GLU A 122 -17.95 24.32 -13.28
C GLU A 122 -17.15 25.46 -13.94
#